data_AF-A0A7W9W7S6-F1
#
_entry.id   AF-A0A7W9W7S6-F1
#
_cell.length_a   1.000
_cell.length_b   1.000
_cell.length_c   1.000
_cell.angle_alpha   90.00
_cell.angle_beta   90.00
_cell.angle_gamma   90.00
#
_symmetry.space_group_name_H-M   'P 1'
#
loop_
_entity.id
_entity.type
_entity.pdbx_description
1 polymer ?
#
loop_
_entity_poly.entity_id
_entity_poly.type
_entity_poly.pdbx_seq_one_letter_code
_entity_poly.pdbx_strand_id
1 'polypeptide(L)'
;MLQKILERELASGFASLPGTQIKGKLPVPGALINQALKEAIAKKSGPVKGVMVALLEGNKAIAVVAIDQFLLPKTLELPFTIEPTVAKDGELIATVQLDPPGGLVGVLIPLLAGMVPGVTANGTTLSIDLGAQLKEKSGHDFGSLIDTLELSTRRGFLDIHFALRVPEEKA
;
A
#
# COMPACT_ATOMS: atom_id res chain seq x y z
N MET A 1 8.20 -15.11 -25.37
CA MET A 1 8.19 -13.97 -26.31
C MET A 1 7.51 -12.75 -25.70
N LEU A 2 6.27 -12.88 -25.22
CA LEU A 2 5.51 -11.77 -24.59
C LEU A 2 6.24 -11.11 -23.40
N GLN A 3 6.84 -11.89 -22.50
CA GLN A 3 7.57 -11.36 -21.35
C GLN A 3 8.72 -10.42 -21.75
N LYS A 4 9.52 -10.79 -22.77
CA LYS A 4 10.63 -9.96 -23.25
C LYS A 4 10.16 -8.64 -23.88
N ILE A 5 8.99 -8.65 -24.52
CA ILE A 5 8.36 -7.44 -25.05
C ILE A 5 7.95 -6.55 -23.87
N LEU A 6 7.32 -7.13 -22.85
CA LEU A 6 6.90 -6.41 -21.66
C LEU A 6 8.08 -5.80 -20.90
N GLU A 7 9.16 -6.56 -20.70
CA GLU A 7 10.40 -6.08 -20.09
C GLU A 7 11.03 -4.94 -20.89
N ARG A 8 11.04 -5.04 -22.22
CA ARG A 8 11.53 -3.97 -23.10
C ARG A 8 10.68 -2.71 -22.99
N GLU A 9 9.36 -2.84 -23.04
CA GLU A 9 8.45 -1.69 -22.93
C GLU A 9 8.51 -1.04 -21.55
N LEU A 10 8.63 -1.83 -20.47
CA LEU A 10 8.86 -1.33 -19.12
C LEU A 10 10.18 -0.55 -19.05
N ALA A 11 11.26 -1.08 -19.63
CA ALA A 11 12.56 -0.41 -19.64
C ALA A 11 12.55 0.90 -20.45
N SER A 12 11.71 0.99 -21.49
CA SER A 12 11.52 2.21 -22.28
C SER A 12 10.43 3.14 -21.76
N GLY A 13 9.82 2.85 -20.60
CA GLY A 13 8.72 3.65 -20.06
C GLY A 13 7.51 3.73 -21.01
N PHE A 14 7.26 2.68 -21.78
CA PHE A 14 6.21 2.58 -22.79
C PHE A 14 6.27 3.61 -23.93
N ALA A 15 7.47 4.13 -24.25
CA ALA A 15 7.66 5.12 -25.32
C ALA A 15 7.11 4.69 -26.70
N SER A 16 7.00 3.38 -26.97
CA SER A 16 6.47 2.88 -28.24
C SER A 16 4.94 2.83 -28.31
N LEU A 17 4.24 3.15 -27.21
CA LEU A 17 2.80 2.99 -27.04
C LEU A 17 2.08 4.30 -26.63
N PRO A 18 2.35 5.46 -27.26
CA PRO A 18 1.72 6.72 -26.90
C PRO A 18 0.19 6.63 -27.00
N GLY A 19 -0.50 7.24 -26.04
CA GLY A 19 -1.97 7.24 -25.98
C GLY A 19 -2.61 5.90 -25.54
N THR A 20 -1.81 4.86 -25.31
CA THR A 20 -2.34 3.55 -24.89
C THR A 20 -2.91 3.61 -23.47
N GLN A 21 -4.08 3.00 -23.30
CA GLN A 21 -4.70 2.79 -22.00
C GLN A 21 -4.65 1.31 -21.63
N ILE A 22 -4.10 1.01 -20.47
CA ILE A 22 -4.03 -0.36 -19.94
C ILE A 22 -4.88 -0.41 -18.68
N LYS A 23 -5.93 -1.23 -18.68
CA LYS A 23 -6.76 -1.47 -17.50
C LYS A 23 -6.54 -2.89 -17.00
N GLY A 24 -6.38 -3.04 -15.69
CA GLY A 24 -6.10 -4.33 -15.11
C GLY A 24 -6.56 -4.45 -13.67
N LYS A 25 -6.62 -5.71 -13.23
CA LYS A 25 -6.88 -6.11 -11.85
C LYS A 25 -5.78 -7.06 -11.42
N LEU A 26 -5.06 -6.69 -10.36
CA LEU A 26 -4.03 -7.52 -9.75
C LEU A 26 -4.50 -7.97 -8.36
N PRO A 27 -4.89 -9.25 -8.19
CA PRO A 27 -5.20 -9.80 -6.88
C PRO A 27 -3.90 -10.09 -6.13
N VAL A 28 -3.69 -9.41 -5.00
CA VAL A 28 -2.54 -9.63 -4.12
C VAL A 28 -2.97 -10.50 -2.93
N PRO A 29 -2.47 -11.75 -2.81
CA PRO A 29 -2.76 -12.58 -1.65
C PRO A 29 -2.28 -11.92 -0.36
N GLY A 30 -3.08 -11.98 0.70
CA GLY A 30 -2.70 -11.47 2.02
C GLY A 30 -1.42 -12.10 2.58
N ALA A 31 -1.09 -13.33 2.16
CA ALA A 31 0.18 -13.97 2.49
C ALA A 31 1.41 -13.18 2.00
N LEU A 32 1.34 -12.58 0.81
CA LEU A 32 2.43 -11.74 0.27
C LEU A 32 2.55 -10.43 1.05
N ILE A 33 1.41 -9.84 1.46
CA ILE A 33 1.40 -8.65 2.32
C ILE A 33 2.08 -8.96 3.66
N ASN A 34 1.72 -10.09 4.28
CA ASN A 34 2.31 -10.51 5.55
C ASN A 34 3.80 -10.83 5.43
N GLN A 35 4.24 -11.40 4.31
CA GLN A 35 5.66 -11.58 4.04
C GLN A 35 6.39 -10.23 3.95
N ALA A 36 5.86 -9.29 3.17
CA ALA A 36 6.46 -7.96 3.04
C ALA A 36 6.52 -7.20 4.38
N LEU A 37 5.47 -7.29 5.20
CA LEU A 37 5.44 -6.70 6.54
C LEU A 37 6.49 -7.33 7.46
N LYS A 38 6.62 -8.66 7.44
CA LYS A 38 7.63 -9.37 8.23
C LYS A 38 9.05 -8.90 7.87
N GLU A 39 9.35 -8.77 6.59
CA GLU A 39 10.64 -8.27 6.10
C GLU A 39 10.89 -6.81 6.48
N ALA A 40 9.86 -5.95 6.41
CA ALA A 40 9.96 -4.55 6.81
C ALA A 40 10.24 -4.39 8.31
N ILE A 41 9.57 -5.18 9.15
CA ILE A 41 9.72 -5.14 10.61
C ILE A 41 11.09 -5.67 11.03
N ALA A 42 11.56 -6.76 10.40
CA ALA A 42 12.86 -7.35 10.73
C ALA A 42 14.04 -6.37 10.54
N LYS A 43 13.89 -5.36 9.68
CA LYS A 43 14.92 -4.34 9.41
C LYS A 43 14.91 -3.17 10.40
N LYS A 44 13.89 -3.06 11.27
CA LYS A 44 13.74 -1.95 12.21
C LYS A 44 13.92 -2.41 13.65
N SER A 45 14.70 -1.66 14.43
CA SER A 45 14.71 -1.77 15.89
C SER A 45 13.52 -1.00 16.45
N GLY A 46 12.65 -1.66 17.21
CA GLY A 46 11.51 -1.02 17.82
C GLY A 46 10.72 -1.94 18.74
N PRO A 47 9.68 -1.40 19.40
CA PRO A 47 8.80 -2.16 20.28
C PRO A 47 7.93 -3.16 19.51
N VAL A 48 7.73 -3.00 18.20
CA VAL A 48 6.94 -3.95 17.41
C VAL A 48 7.78 -5.13 16.97
N LYS A 49 7.33 -6.34 17.30
CA LYS A 49 7.98 -7.62 16.98
C LYS A 49 7.34 -8.34 15.81
N GLY A 50 6.10 -8.01 15.49
CA GLY A 50 5.38 -8.61 14.38
C GLY A 50 4.10 -7.88 14.05
N VAL A 51 3.72 -7.95 12.79
CA VAL A 51 2.41 -7.51 12.31
C VAL A 51 1.89 -8.60 11.39
N MET A 52 0.64 -8.98 11.60
CA MET A 52 -0.12 -9.84 10.70
C MET A 52 -1.39 -9.13 10.27
N VAL A 53 -1.71 -9.18 8.99
CA VAL A 53 -2.91 -8.59 8.41
C VAL A 53 -3.81 -9.69 7.89
N ALA A 54 -5.06 -9.68 8.36
CA ALA A 54 -6.14 -10.47 7.82
C ALA A 54 -7.04 -9.57 6.96
N LEU A 55 -7.11 -9.86 5.66
CA LEU A 55 -7.98 -9.14 4.73
C LEU A 55 -9.38 -9.74 4.74
N LEU A 56 -10.37 -8.91 5.04
CA LEU A 56 -11.79 -9.24 5.06
C LEU A 56 -12.47 -8.67 3.80
N GLU A 57 -13.76 -8.91 3.66
CA GLU A 57 -14.55 -8.35 2.55
C GLU A 57 -15.01 -6.92 2.85
N GLY A 58 -15.29 -6.15 1.79
CA GLY A 58 -15.87 -4.81 1.92
C GLY A 58 -14.87 -3.77 2.41
N ASN A 59 -13.63 -3.84 1.92
CA ASN A 59 -12.51 -2.95 2.26
C ASN A 59 -12.09 -2.99 3.74
N LYS A 60 -12.44 -4.05 4.46
CA LYS A 60 -12.09 -4.23 5.87
C LYS A 60 -10.87 -5.12 6.01
N ALA A 61 -10.07 -4.85 7.03
CA ALA A 61 -8.97 -5.71 7.44
C ALA A 61 -8.71 -5.57 8.94
N ILE A 62 -7.99 -6.53 9.49
CA ILE A 62 -7.56 -6.54 10.88
C ILE A 62 -6.05 -6.71 10.90
N ALA A 63 -5.34 -5.78 11.52
CA ALA A 63 -3.93 -5.90 11.85
C ALA A 63 -3.79 -6.43 13.28
N VAL A 64 -3.06 -7.53 13.44
CA VAL A 64 -2.63 -8.06 14.73
C VAL A 64 -1.18 -7.66 14.92
N VAL A 65 -0.92 -6.77 15.89
CA VAL A 65 0.39 -6.20 16.16
C VAL A 65 0.94 -6.80 17.45
N ALA A 66 2.10 -7.47 17.36
CA ALA A 66 2.82 -7.99 18.51
C ALA A 66 3.80 -6.93 19.03
N ILE A 67 3.69 -6.56 20.30
CA ILE A 67 4.46 -5.49 20.94
C ILE A 67 5.23 -6.02 22.14
N ASP A 68 6.49 -5.62 22.24
CA ASP A 68 7.41 -5.91 23.33
C ASP A 68 7.80 -4.60 24.03
N GLN A 69 6.83 -4.04 24.76
CA GLN A 69 7.01 -2.82 25.53
C GLN A 69 6.34 -2.97 26.89
N PHE A 70 7.06 -2.59 27.93
CA PHE A 70 6.55 -2.58 29.30
C PHE A 70 5.34 -1.62 29.38
N LEU A 71 4.22 -2.10 29.92
CA LEU A 71 2.91 -1.42 30.05
C LEU A 71 1.93 -1.52 28.85
N LEU A 72 2.32 -2.08 27.71
CA LEU A 72 1.39 -2.33 26.60
C LEU A 72 0.93 -3.78 26.55
N PRO A 73 -0.28 -4.07 26.03
CA PRO A 73 -0.67 -5.43 25.71
C PRO A 73 0.31 -6.07 24.72
N LYS A 74 0.68 -7.34 24.96
CA LYS A 74 1.62 -8.08 24.11
C LYS A 74 1.13 -8.23 22.67
N THR A 75 -0.18 -8.17 22.48
CA THR A 75 -0.83 -8.28 21.18
C THR A 75 -1.99 -7.32 21.13
N LEU A 76 -2.12 -6.61 20.02
CA LEU A 76 -3.20 -5.67 19.76
C LEU A 76 -3.87 -6.02 18.44
N GLU A 77 -5.19 -6.03 18.47
CA GLU A 77 -6.01 -6.19 17.28
C GLU A 77 -6.54 -4.82 16.86
N LEU A 78 -6.23 -4.44 15.63
CA LEU A 78 -6.55 -3.14 15.05
C LEU A 78 -7.39 -3.37 13.79
N PRO A 79 -8.72 -3.29 13.90
CA PRO A 79 -9.55 -3.26 12.72
C PRO A 79 -9.33 -1.93 11.98
N PHE A 80 -9.32 -2.00 10.65
CA PHE A 80 -9.18 -0.84 9.79
C PHE A 80 -9.96 -1.02 8.50
N THR A 81 -10.29 0.10 7.89
CA THR A 81 -10.94 0.18 6.58
C THR A 81 -9.99 0.82 5.59
N ILE A 82 -9.86 0.22 4.41
CA ILE A 82 -9.10 0.78 3.29
C ILE A 82 -10.05 1.70 2.52
N GLU A 83 -9.72 2.97 2.42
CA GLU A 83 -10.48 3.87 1.58
C GLU A 83 -10.12 3.64 0.10
N PRO A 84 -11.09 3.77 -0.81
CA PRO A 84 -10.80 3.77 -2.23
C PRO A 84 -9.72 4.81 -2.53
N THR A 85 -8.58 4.33 -2.99
CA THR A 85 -7.49 5.20 -3.44
C THR A 85 -7.93 5.84 -4.76
N VAL A 86 -7.69 7.13 -4.92
CA VAL A 86 -7.87 7.84 -6.20
C VAL A 86 -6.61 8.64 -6.41
N ALA A 87 -6.00 8.50 -7.58
CA ALA A 87 -4.90 9.37 -7.99
C ALA A 87 -5.44 10.80 -8.03
N LYS A 88 -4.98 11.65 -7.11
CA LYS A 88 -5.38 13.05 -7.07
C LYS A 88 -4.15 13.89 -7.37
N ASP A 89 -4.23 14.71 -8.40
CA ASP A 89 -3.16 15.64 -8.78
C ASP A 89 -1.80 14.96 -9.04
N GLY A 90 -1.82 13.69 -9.47
CA GLY A 90 -0.62 12.87 -9.73
C GLY A 90 -0.03 12.17 -8.50
N GLU A 91 -0.62 12.37 -7.31
CA GLU A 91 -0.22 11.68 -6.09
C GLU A 91 -1.05 10.40 -5.89
N LEU A 92 -0.36 9.30 -5.57
CA LEU A 92 -0.97 8.01 -5.29
C LEU A 92 -0.94 7.76 -3.78
N ILE A 93 -1.96 8.27 -3.09
CA ILE A 93 -2.05 8.15 -1.63
C ILE A 93 -3.13 7.14 -1.28
N ALA A 94 -2.73 6.00 -0.72
CA ALA A 94 -3.67 5.06 -0.12
C ALA A 94 -4.00 5.48 1.31
N THR A 95 -5.29 5.64 1.59
CA THR A 95 -5.76 6.03 2.92
C THR A 95 -6.36 4.83 3.65
N VAL A 96 -5.97 4.69 4.91
CA VAL A 96 -6.44 3.64 5.81
C VAL A 96 -7.03 4.31 7.05
N GLN A 97 -8.28 3.98 7.34
CA GLN A 97 -8.97 4.46 8.52
C GLN A 97 -8.93 3.39 9.61
N LEU A 98 -8.23 3.68 10.72
CA LEU A 98 -8.16 2.80 11.87
C LEU A 98 -9.41 2.97 12.75
N ASP A 99 -9.90 1.85 13.31
CA ASP A 99 -10.98 1.83 14.31
C ASP A 99 -10.52 1.14 15.60
N PRO A 100 -9.50 1.69 16.29
CA PRO A 100 -8.91 1.06 17.45
C PRO A 100 -9.89 0.97 18.63
N PRO A 101 -9.96 -0.19 19.33
CA PRO A 101 -10.77 -0.31 20.52
C PRO A 101 -10.19 0.52 21.68
N GLY A 102 -10.98 1.49 22.17
CA GLY A 102 -10.80 2.17 23.46
C GLY A 102 -9.46 2.90 23.69
N GLY A 103 -9.43 4.23 23.47
CA GLY A 103 -8.42 5.17 24.00
C GLY A 103 -6.94 5.00 23.57
N LEU A 104 -6.55 3.82 23.07
CA LEU A 104 -5.18 3.45 22.70
C LEU A 104 -4.73 4.07 21.36
N VAL A 105 -5.66 4.75 20.68
CA VAL A 105 -5.49 5.46 19.41
C VAL A 105 -4.24 6.35 19.42
N GLY A 106 -4.11 7.19 20.46
CA GLY A 106 -3.06 8.20 20.52
C GLY A 106 -1.64 7.67 20.64
N VAL A 107 -1.47 6.43 21.13
CA VAL A 107 -0.13 5.82 21.34
C VAL A 107 0.29 4.97 20.15
N LEU A 108 -0.66 4.30 19.50
CA LEU A 108 -0.35 3.30 18.48
C LEU A 108 -0.10 3.90 17.10
N ILE A 109 -0.82 4.96 16.77
CA ILE A 109 -0.71 5.60 15.45
C ILE A 109 0.69 6.15 15.16
N PRO A 110 1.34 6.90 16.07
CA PRO A 110 2.71 7.37 15.83
C PRO A 110 3.70 6.21 15.68
N LEU A 111 3.49 5.14 16.44
CA LEU A 111 4.33 3.94 16.42
C LEU A 111 4.17 3.18 15.09
N LEU A 112 2.96 3.06 14.55
CA LEU A 112 2.72 2.47 13.22
C LEU A 112 3.26 3.34 12.09
N ALA A 113 3.07 4.67 12.15
CA ALA A 113 3.60 5.60 11.15
C ALA A 113 5.13 5.54 11.06
N GLY A 114 5.82 5.44 12.21
CA GLY A 114 7.27 5.28 12.25
C GLY A 114 7.80 3.96 11.66
N MET A 115 6.93 2.94 11.51
CA MET A 115 7.34 1.62 11.01
C MET A 115 7.41 1.52 9.50
N VAL A 116 6.58 2.24 8.77
CA VAL A 116 6.50 2.12 7.31
C VAL A 116 6.95 3.44 6.67
N PRO A 117 8.03 3.47 5.88
CA PRO A 117 8.44 4.68 5.17
C PRO A 117 7.28 5.21 4.30
N GLY A 118 7.12 6.53 4.23
CA GLY A 118 6.04 7.15 3.44
C GLY A 118 4.64 7.01 4.05
N VAL A 119 4.52 6.51 5.29
CA VAL A 119 3.25 6.52 6.04
C VAL A 119 3.21 7.73 6.95
N THR A 120 2.19 8.55 6.75
CA THR A 120 1.85 9.66 7.64
C THR A 120 0.59 9.32 8.42
N ALA A 121 0.46 9.95 9.58
CA ALA A 121 -0.63 9.71 10.50
C ALA A 121 -1.33 11.03 10.85
N ASN A 122 -2.65 11.06 10.73
CA ASN A 122 -3.49 12.18 11.16
C ASN A 122 -4.71 11.64 11.92
N GLY A 123 -4.65 11.71 13.25
CA GLY A 123 -5.69 11.10 14.10
C GLY A 123 -5.81 9.60 13.82
N THR A 124 -7.00 9.12 13.48
CA THR A 124 -7.28 7.71 13.13
C THR A 124 -6.97 7.35 11.68
N THR A 125 -6.51 8.31 10.88
CA THR A 125 -6.22 8.13 9.46
C THR A 125 -4.72 7.92 9.25
N LEU A 126 -4.37 6.85 8.56
CA LEU A 126 -3.03 6.62 8.02
C LEU A 126 -3.05 6.86 6.51
N SER A 127 -2.11 7.65 6.00
CA SER A 127 -1.95 7.91 4.58
C SER A 127 -0.61 7.36 4.11
N ILE A 128 -0.63 6.53 3.08
CA ILE A 128 0.53 5.83 2.52
C ILE A 128 0.79 6.39 1.13
N ASP A 129 1.94 7.04 0.94
CA ASP A 129 2.36 7.48 -0.39
C ASP A 129 2.90 6.29 -1.20
N LEU A 130 2.01 5.69 -2.01
CA LEU A 130 2.34 4.58 -2.90
C LEU A 130 3.23 5.04 -4.06
N GLY A 131 3.11 6.29 -4.50
CA GLY A 131 3.92 6.85 -5.58
C GLY A 131 5.40 6.89 -5.19
N ALA A 132 5.70 7.43 -4.01
CA ALA A 132 7.05 7.43 -3.45
C ALA A 132 7.60 6.01 -3.26
N GLN A 133 6.79 5.09 -2.75
CA GLN A 133 7.18 3.69 -2.56
C GLN A 133 7.50 2.97 -3.88
N LEU A 134 6.68 3.19 -4.92
CA LEU A 134 6.91 2.61 -6.24
C LEU A 134 8.18 3.18 -6.89
N LYS A 135 8.40 4.48 -6.75
CA LYS A 135 9.60 5.16 -7.26
C LYS A 135 10.87 4.67 -6.58
N GLU A 136 10.85 4.53 -5.26
CA GLU A 136 11.99 4.00 -4.47
C GLU A 136 12.36 2.58 -4.90
N LYS A 137 11.38 1.69 -5.11
CA LYS A 137 11.63 0.29 -5.44
C LYS A 137 11.97 0.05 -6.90
N SER A 138 11.34 0.76 -7.82
CA SER A 138 11.51 0.52 -9.26
C SER A 138 12.57 1.40 -9.90
N GLY A 139 12.94 2.51 -9.28
CA GLY A 139 13.79 3.54 -9.89
C GLY A 139 13.11 4.36 -10.99
N HIS A 140 11.82 4.09 -11.26
CA HIS A 140 11.04 4.73 -12.31
C HIS A 140 9.81 5.43 -11.74
N ASP A 141 9.40 6.53 -12.37
CA ASP A 141 8.24 7.31 -11.95
C ASP A 141 6.94 6.75 -12.54
N PHE A 142 6.52 5.58 -12.05
CA PHE A 142 5.26 4.96 -12.46
C PHE A 142 4.02 5.77 -12.05
N GLY A 143 4.15 6.66 -11.06
CA GLY A 143 3.05 7.51 -10.61
C GLY A 143 2.48 8.36 -11.75
N SER A 144 3.35 8.87 -12.61
CA SER A 144 2.96 9.65 -13.79
C SER A 144 2.14 8.90 -14.85
N LEU A 145 2.22 7.56 -14.85
CA LEU A 145 1.50 6.70 -15.81
C LEU A 145 0.16 6.21 -15.27
N ILE A 146 -0.08 6.33 -13.96
CA ILE A 146 -1.28 5.79 -13.31
C ILE A 146 -2.38 6.85 -13.39
N ASP A 147 -3.37 6.60 -14.23
CA ASP A 147 -4.58 7.42 -14.36
C ASP A 147 -5.54 7.14 -13.19
N THR A 148 -5.74 5.86 -12.87
CA THR A 148 -6.52 5.44 -11.70
C THR A 148 -5.86 4.27 -10.99
N LEU A 149 -5.93 4.27 -9.66
CA LEU A 149 -5.51 3.17 -8.80
C LEU A 149 -6.52 3.04 -7.67
N GLU A 150 -7.36 2.02 -7.73
CA GLU A 150 -8.34 1.73 -6.70
C GLU A 150 -7.93 0.46 -5.95
N LEU A 151 -7.99 0.53 -4.61
CA LEU A 151 -7.75 -0.59 -3.73
C LEU A 151 -9.09 -1.09 -3.21
N SER A 152 -9.31 -2.40 -3.33
CA SER A 152 -10.45 -3.05 -2.70
C SER A 152 -10.03 -4.34 -2.01
N THR A 153 -10.81 -4.79 -1.02
CA THR A 153 -10.53 -6.07 -0.37
C THR A 153 -11.62 -7.10 -0.62
N ARG A 154 -11.19 -8.32 -0.86
CA ARG A 154 -12.00 -9.53 -0.77
C ARG A 154 -11.32 -10.48 0.20
N ARG A 155 -12.04 -11.49 0.71
CA ARG A 155 -11.49 -12.40 1.72
C ARG A 155 -10.14 -12.99 1.30
N GLY A 156 -9.09 -12.64 2.03
CA GLY A 156 -7.71 -13.10 1.78
C GLY A 156 -6.95 -12.41 0.63
N PHE A 157 -7.54 -11.44 -0.08
CA PHE A 157 -6.88 -10.72 -1.17
C PHE A 157 -7.11 -9.22 -1.13
N LEU A 158 -6.07 -8.47 -1.45
CA LEU A 158 -6.13 -7.04 -1.78
C LEU A 158 -6.17 -6.95 -3.29
N ASP A 159 -7.30 -6.53 -3.84
CA ASP A 159 -7.48 -6.36 -5.26
C ASP A 159 -7.05 -4.93 -5.64
N ILE A 160 -6.00 -4.85 -6.46
CA ILE A 160 -5.49 -3.59 -7.00
C ILE A 160 -6.07 -3.41 -8.40
N HIS A 161 -6.97 -2.46 -8.55
CA HIS A 161 -7.54 -2.06 -9.82
C HIS A 161 -6.76 -0.86 -10.34
N PHE A 162 -6.27 -0.95 -11.58
CA PHE A 162 -5.46 0.13 -12.15
C PHE A 162 -5.88 0.45 -13.57
N ALA A 163 -5.81 1.73 -13.91
CA ALA A 163 -5.75 2.22 -15.28
C ALA A 163 -4.45 2.98 -15.47
N LEU A 164 -3.65 2.56 -16.44
CA LEU A 164 -2.46 3.25 -16.88
C LEU A 164 -2.77 4.01 -18.16
N ARG A 165 -2.20 5.19 -18.31
CA ARG A 165 -2.24 5.98 -19.54
C ARG A 165 -0.83 6.42 -19.89
N VAL A 166 -0.37 6.03 -21.09
CA VAL A 166 0.87 6.55 -21.65
C VAL A 166 0.59 7.93 -22.24
N PRO A 167 1.32 9.00 -21.83
CA PRO A 167 1.14 10.32 -22.39
C PRO A 167 1.29 10.31 -23.92
N GLU A 168 0.51 11.14 -24.61
CA GLU A 168 0.77 11.42 -26.03
C GLU A 168 2.02 12.31 -26.11
N GLU A 169 2.93 11.98 -27.03
CA GLU A 169 4.06 12.83 -27.33
C GLU A 169 3.50 14.14 -27.92
N LYS A 170 3.75 15.28 -27.25
CA LYS A 170 3.33 16.58 -27.78
C LYS A 170 4.10 16.83 -29.07
N ALA A 171 3.42 16.70 -30.20
CA ALA A 171 3.93 17.03 -31.53
C ALA A 171 4.32 18.52 -31.65
#